data_AF-A0A0D8ZU39-F1
#
_entry.id   AF-A0A0D8ZU39-F1
#
_cell.length_a   1.000
_cell.length_b   1.000
_cell.length_c   1.000
_cell.angle_alpha   90.00
_cell.angle_beta   90.00
_cell.angle_gamma   90.00
#
_symmetry.space_group_name_H-M   'P 1'
#
loop_
_entity.id
_entity.type
_entity.pdbx_description
1 polymer ?
#
loop_
_entity_poly.entity_id
_entity_poly.type
_entity_poly.pdbx_seq_one_letter_code
_entity_poly.pdbx_strand_id
1 'polypeptide(L)'
;MKQFTQSSNKGFTLLELLVTLVVASVITGLALKLIVDQRQLFLNDQSRTQVNQNLRASLDLVGADIKQAGERLTTSTLPVVRVINGSATDPNVPDELVLQRLVIAESLPVCKTVTTGTTTSEIEVSQKGGAGLCNASFSSPTATLPITLNQWKDSRCAKDGTSACARAIDVNRATVSNRCVEEKDGTDKECVWAYIYDPDTNRGEFFLYGFESPKDTPDTPTNAYRVHRVDGEAWKNTYPYGVLSSTNPTNPTLYILEQRRYRLKDNVLELILNEQIPPPSKSTSDFLVDNQTSPIRLVNQLSNFQVKALMQSGNTPLTREDFNNTAIDDWKQLKAIKIDVTAINPAPNSTKVPNLTVSAQFFPRNVSSK
;
A
#
# COMPACT_ATOMS: atom_id res chain seq x y z
N MET A 1 51.39 -41.11 62.37
CA MET A 1 50.00 -40.73 62.73
C MET A 1 50.04 -39.38 63.43
N LYS A 2 49.64 -38.30 62.75
CA LYS A 2 49.52 -36.97 63.35
C LYS A 2 48.11 -36.85 63.93
N GLN A 3 48.01 -36.82 65.25
CA GLN A 3 46.75 -36.65 65.97
C GLN A 3 46.23 -35.21 65.76
N PHE A 4 45.01 -35.07 65.26
CA PHE A 4 44.26 -33.82 65.26
C PHE A 4 43.71 -33.59 66.68
N THR A 5 44.36 -32.71 67.45
CA THR A 5 43.81 -32.02 68.63
C THR A 5 43.46 -30.59 68.17
N GLN A 6 42.40 -29.87 68.56
CA GLN A 6 41.46 -29.85 69.66
C GLN A 6 40.08 -29.39 69.10
N SER A 7 38.98 -30.01 69.50
CA SER A 7 37.64 -29.44 69.26
C SER A 7 37.42 -28.25 70.22
N SER A 8 37.55 -27.03 69.71
CA SER A 8 37.21 -25.81 70.45
C SER A 8 35.69 -25.72 70.63
N ASN A 9 35.20 -26.02 71.84
CA ASN A 9 33.79 -25.87 72.24
C ASN A 9 33.43 -24.41 72.59
N LYS A 10 33.90 -23.43 71.81
CA LYS A 10 33.42 -22.06 71.94
C LYS A 10 32.16 -21.91 71.08
N GLY A 11 31.00 -22.05 71.71
CA GLY A 11 29.73 -21.73 71.07
C GLY A 11 29.68 -20.25 70.68
N PHE A 12 29.02 -19.95 69.55
CA PHE A 12 28.76 -18.58 69.13
C PHE A 12 27.92 -17.85 70.17
N THR A 13 28.28 -16.60 70.46
CA THR A 13 27.46 -15.77 71.34
C THR A 13 26.22 -15.28 70.58
N LEU A 14 25.10 -15.09 71.29
CA LEU A 14 23.85 -14.60 70.70
C LEU A 14 24.03 -13.25 69.98
N LEU A 15 24.91 -12.40 70.49
CA LEU A 15 25.27 -11.12 69.88
C LEU A 15 25.94 -11.29 68.51
N GLU A 16 26.84 -12.27 68.39
CA GLU A 16 27.57 -12.56 67.15
C GLU A 16 26.63 -13.08 66.07
N LEU A 17 25.61 -13.88 66.45
CA LEU A 17 24.56 -14.34 65.54
C LEU A 17 23.66 -13.19 65.05
N LEU A 18 23.34 -12.23 65.93
CA LEU A 18 22.56 -11.05 65.55
C LEU A 18 23.33 -10.14 64.58
N VAL A 19 24.60 -9.87 64.86
CA VAL A 19 25.45 -9.05 63.99
C VAL A 19 25.65 -9.69 62.63
N THR A 20 25.91 -11.00 62.58
CA THR A 20 26.07 -11.74 61.31
C THR A 20 24.80 -11.72 60.46
N LEU A 21 23.63 -11.83 61.08
CA LEU A 21 22.35 -11.75 60.37
C LEU A 21 22.12 -10.35 59.78
N VAL A 22 22.44 -9.30 60.52
CA VAL A 22 22.35 -7.91 60.03
C VAL A 22 23.30 -7.71 58.84
N VAL A 23 24.57 -8.11 58.95
CA VAL A 23 25.53 -7.97 57.85
C VAL A 23 25.12 -8.79 56.62
N ALA A 24 24.66 -10.04 56.81
CA ALA A 24 24.16 -10.87 55.73
C ALA A 24 22.97 -10.21 55.02
N SER A 25 22.03 -9.64 55.77
CA SER A 25 20.87 -8.95 55.19
C SER A 25 21.26 -7.75 54.32
N VAL A 26 22.25 -6.96 54.75
CA VAL A 26 22.76 -5.82 53.98
C VAL A 26 23.42 -6.28 52.68
N ILE A 27 24.27 -7.30 52.75
CA ILE A 27 24.96 -7.86 51.57
C ILE A 27 23.93 -8.43 50.59
N THR A 28 22.97 -9.23 51.07
CA THR A 28 21.90 -9.78 50.23
C THR A 28 21.03 -8.69 49.62
N GLY A 29 20.72 -7.62 50.37
CA GLY A 29 19.96 -6.48 49.87
C GLY A 29 20.68 -5.75 48.72
N LEU A 30 21.98 -5.52 48.87
CA LEU A 30 22.81 -4.91 47.82
C LEU A 30 22.92 -5.79 46.58
N ALA A 31 23.12 -7.11 46.77
CA ALA A 31 23.18 -8.07 45.68
C ALA A 31 21.85 -8.15 44.91
N LEU A 32 20.72 -8.17 45.62
CA LEU A 32 19.39 -8.21 45.00
C LEU A 32 19.13 -6.95 44.18
N LYS A 33 19.48 -5.77 44.71
CA LYS A 33 19.36 -4.50 43.98
C LYS A 33 20.15 -4.54 42.67
N LEU A 34 21.41 -5.01 42.71
CA LEU A 34 22.25 -5.13 41.52
C LEU A 34 21.62 -6.06 40.47
N ILE A 35 21.04 -7.19 40.88
CA ILE A 35 20.38 -8.13 39.97
C ILE A 35 19.14 -7.49 39.32
N VAL A 36 18.34 -6.75 40.09
CA VAL A 36 17.17 -6.03 39.55
C VAL A 36 17.61 -4.98 38.53
N ASP A 37 18.64 -4.19 38.85
CA ASP A 37 19.18 -3.17 37.95
C ASP A 37 19.74 -3.80 36.66
N GLN A 38 20.48 -4.91 36.76
CA GLN A 38 20.99 -5.65 35.60
C GLN A 38 19.87 -6.23 34.74
N ARG A 39 18.82 -6.79 35.36
CA ARG A 39 17.66 -7.31 34.63
C ARG A 39 16.92 -6.19 33.89
N GLN A 40 16.73 -5.04 34.54
CA GLN A 40 16.07 -3.90 33.91
C GLN A 40 16.89 -3.36 32.73
N LEU A 41 18.21 -3.27 32.88
CA LEU A 41 19.11 -2.89 31.79
C LEU A 41 19.00 -3.86 30.61
N PHE A 42 19.04 -5.18 30.88
CA PHE A 42 18.90 -6.21 29.86
C PHE A 42 17.58 -6.11 29.09
N LEU A 43 16.45 -5.93 29.81
CA LEU A 43 15.14 -5.78 29.18
C LEU A 43 15.05 -4.51 28.31
N ASN A 44 15.65 -3.41 28.77
CA ASN A 44 15.71 -2.17 27.98
C ASN A 44 16.53 -2.36 26.70
N ASP A 45 17.67 -3.06 26.78
CA ASP A 45 18.51 -3.33 25.62
C ASP A 45 17.86 -4.29 24.62
N GLN A 46 17.14 -5.31 25.13
CA GLN A 46 16.35 -6.21 24.30
C GLN A 46 15.25 -5.42 23.55
N SER A 47 14.51 -4.56 24.26
CA SER A 47 13.46 -3.74 23.66
C SER A 47 14.01 -2.79 22.60
N ARG A 48 15.14 -2.11 22.88
CA ARG A 48 15.83 -1.26 21.90
C ARG A 48 16.30 -2.02 20.67
N THR A 49 16.81 -3.24 20.86
CA THR A 49 17.25 -4.09 19.75
C THR A 49 16.07 -4.49 18.87
N GLN A 50 14.95 -4.89 19.47
CA GLN A 50 13.73 -5.24 18.75
C GLN A 50 13.18 -4.05 17.97
N VAL A 51 13.11 -2.86 18.59
CA VAL A 51 12.67 -1.63 17.90
C VAL A 51 13.59 -1.32 16.71
N ASN A 52 14.91 -1.40 16.88
CA ASN A 52 15.86 -1.19 15.78
C ASN A 52 15.67 -2.19 14.62
N GLN A 53 15.44 -3.47 14.93
CA GLN A 53 15.21 -4.49 13.91
C GLN A 53 13.89 -4.24 13.17
N ASN A 54 12.83 -3.89 13.90
CA ASN A 54 11.53 -3.56 13.31
C ASN A 54 11.61 -2.34 12.39
N LEU A 55 12.30 -1.27 12.82
CA LEU A 55 12.51 -0.07 12.00
C LEU A 55 13.23 -0.40 10.68
N ARG A 56 14.29 -1.21 10.74
CA ARG A 56 15.00 -1.66 9.54
C ARG A 56 14.10 -2.49 8.63
N ALA A 57 13.37 -3.45 9.19
CA ALA A 57 12.42 -4.27 8.43
C ALA A 57 11.34 -3.42 7.73
N SER A 58 10.80 -2.38 8.39
CA SER A 58 9.87 -1.45 7.72
C SER A 58 10.51 -0.70 6.56
N LEU A 59 11.73 -0.19 6.75
CA LEU A 59 12.43 0.56 5.71
C LEU A 59 12.80 -0.34 4.53
N ASP A 60 13.18 -1.60 4.78
CA ASP A 60 13.46 -2.57 3.72
C ASP A 60 12.20 -2.89 2.91
N LEU A 61 11.05 -3.07 3.57
CA LEU A 61 9.77 -3.32 2.91
C LEU A 61 9.32 -2.13 2.06
N VAL A 62 9.26 -0.93 2.65
CA VAL A 62 8.88 0.29 1.91
C VAL A 62 9.89 0.57 0.80
N GLY A 63 11.17 0.36 1.06
CA GLY A 63 12.25 0.55 0.10
C GLY A 63 12.18 -0.39 -1.10
N ALA A 64 11.81 -1.66 -0.89
CA ALA A 64 11.56 -2.60 -1.98
C ALA A 64 10.42 -2.13 -2.88
N ASP A 65 9.35 -1.60 -2.29
CA ASP A 65 8.19 -1.13 -3.03
C ASP A 65 8.45 0.19 -3.75
N ILE A 66 9.24 1.10 -3.17
CA ILE A 66 9.73 2.29 -3.87
C ILE A 66 10.55 1.91 -5.11
N LYS A 67 11.40 0.88 -4.99
CA LYS A 67 12.19 0.40 -6.14
C LYS A 67 11.31 -0.21 -7.23
N GLN A 68 10.16 -0.78 -6.89
CA GLN A 68 9.20 -1.32 -7.85
C GLN A 68 8.17 -0.28 -8.33
N ALA A 69 8.07 0.86 -7.66
CA ALA A 69 7.18 1.94 -8.07
C ALA A 69 7.53 2.37 -9.49
N GLY A 70 6.50 2.47 -10.32
CA GLY A 70 6.66 2.88 -11.71
C GLY A 70 7.03 1.76 -12.67
N GLU A 71 7.10 0.50 -12.20
CA GLU A 71 7.35 -0.64 -13.08
C GLU A 71 6.26 -0.74 -14.16
N ARG A 72 6.70 -1.06 -15.39
CA ARG A 72 5.88 -1.20 -16.61
C ARG A 72 5.16 0.07 -17.10
N LEU A 73 5.40 1.23 -16.48
CA LEU A 73 4.82 2.50 -16.92
C LEU A 73 5.63 3.10 -18.07
N THR A 74 5.04 3.03 -19.27
CA THR A 74 5.63 3.59 -20.49
C THR A 74 5.21 5.04 -20.71
N THR A 75 4.02 5.44 -20.23
CA THR A 75 3.46 6.78 -20.42
C THR A 75 3.57 7.65 -19.16
N SER A 76 3.66 8.95 -19.37
CA SER A 76 4.07 9.94 -18.35
C SER A 76 2.95 10.45 -17.46
N THR A 77 1.70 10.08 -17.71
CA THR A 77 0.54 10.81 -17.16
C THR A 77 0.06 10.29 -15.81
N LEU A 78 0.43 9.07 -15.40
CA LEU A 78 0.02 8.50 -14.12
C LEU A 78 0.93 8.96 -12.96
N PRO A 79 0.35 9.35 -11.81
CA PRO A 79 1.10 9.76 -10.63
C PRO A 79 1.64 8.54 -9.87
N VAL A 80 2.82 8.09 -10.26
CA VAL A 80 3.47 6.88 -9.71
C VAL A 80 3.80 6.98 -8.23
N VAL A 81 4.27 8.15 -7.82
CA VAL A 81 4.67 8.44 -6.45
C VAL A 81 3.90 9.68 -6.03
N ARG A 82 3.14 9.55 -4.94
CA ARG A 82 2.42 10.65 -4.33
C ARG A 82 2.71 10.66 -2.83
N VAL A 83 3.11 11.81 -2.32
CA VAL A 83 3.29 12.04 -0.88
C VAL A 83 2.11 12.88 -0.42
N ILE A 84 1.38 12.41 0.59
CA ILE A 84 0.31 13.16 1.23
C ILE A 84 0.89 13.68 2.53
N ASN A 85 1.06 15.00 2.62
CA ASN A 85 1.65 15.64 3.78
C ASN A 85 0.71 15.55 4.98
N GLY A 86 1.24 15.18 6.15
CA GLY A 86 0.46 15.10 7.39
C GLY A 86 -0.04 16.47 7.88
N SER A 87 0.86 17.46 7.96
CA SER A 87 0.53 18.83 8.37
C SER A 87 1.62 19.81 7.97
N ALA A 88 1.31 20.83 7.18
CA ALA A 88 2.34 21.82 6.79
C ALA A 88 3.02 22.49 8.00
N THR A 89 2.30 22.68 9.11
CA THR A 89 2.77 23.44 10.28
C THR A 89 3.34 22.57 11.40
N ASP A 90 2.94 21.30 11.49
CA ASP A 90 3.37 20.41 12.56
C ASP A 90 4.22 19.25 12.00
N PRO A 91 5.55 19.21 12.27
CA PRO A 91 6.44 18.12 11.83
C PRO A 91 6.16 16.78 12.53
N ASN A 92 5.31 16.75 13.55
CA ASN A 92 4.95 15.53 14.26
C ASN A 92 3.76 14.81 13.64
N VAL A 93 3.00 15.45 12.74
CA VAL A 93 1.93 14.77 12.02
C VAL A 93 2.58 13.94 10.89
N PRO A 94 2.40 12.61 10.90
CA PRO A 94 3.05 11.73 9.94
C PRO A 94 2.51 11.95 8.53
N ASP A 95 3.38 11.82 7.55
CA ASP A 95 3.03 11.82 6.14
C ASP A 95 2.43 10.48 5.72
N GLU A 96 1.92 10.41 4.50
CA GLU A 96 1.59 9.17 3.83
C GLU A 96 2.32 9.05 2.50
N LEU A 97 2.68 7.83 2.14
CA LEU A 97 3.34 7.51 0.88
C LEU A 97 2.43 6.62 0.05
N VAL A 98 2.06 7.08 -1.14
CA VAL A 98 1.31 6.32 -2.14
C VAL A 98 2.24 5.98 -3.29
N LEU A 99 2.39 4.69 -3.56
CA LEU A 99 3.18 4.14 -4.65
C LEU A 99 2.24 3.38 -5.59
N GLN A 100 2.45 3.53 -6.90
CA GLN A 100 1.70 2.81 -7.91
C GLN A 100 2.64 2.05 -8.85
N ARG A 101 2.20 0.89 -9.31
CA ARG A 101 2.85 0.12 -10.39
C ARG A 101 1.81 -0.53 -11.28
N LEU A 102 2.12 -0.68 -12.56
CA LEU A 102 1.24 -1.39 -13.47
C LEU A 102 1.38 -2.90 -13.28
N VAL A 103 0.24 -3.60 -13.18
CA VAL A 103 0.20 -5.07 -13.19
C VAL A 103 0.44 -5.56 -14.62
N ILE A 104 -0.18 -4.91 -15.59
CA ILE A 104 0.05 -5.11 -17.03
C ILE A 104 0.33 -3.76 -17.71
N ALA A 105 1.14 -3.76 -18.77
CA ALA A 105 1.57 -2.52 -19.42
C ALA A 105 0.45 -1.86 -20.23
N GLU A 106 -0.55 -2.65 -20.59
CA GLU A 106 -1.66 -2.27 -21.44
C GLU A 106 -2.71 -1.44 -20.72
N SER A 107 -3.20 -0.41 -21.40
CA SER A 107 -4.21 0.51 -20.90
C SER A 107 -5.35 0.63 -21.91
N LEU A 108 -6.56 0.90 -21.42
CA LEU A 108 -7.77 0.94 -22.24
C LEU A 108 -8.37 2.35 -22.20
N PRO A 109 -8.30 3.14 -23.28
CA PRO A 109 -8.95 4.45 -23.33
C PRO A 109 -10.47 4.30 -23.26
N VAL A 110 -11.09 5.15 -22.45
CA VAL A 110 -12.54 5.22 -22.23
C VAL A 110 -13.21 5.92 -23.41
N CYS A 111 -14.36 5.37 -23.81
CA CYS A 111 -15.14 5.75 -24.98
C CYS A 111 -16.46 6.44 -24.70
N LYS A 112 -16.79 6.63 -23.43
CA LYS A 112 -18.03 7.27 -23.01
C LYS A 112 -17.83 7.97 -21.68
N THR A 113 -18.48 9.12 -21.50
CA THR A 113 -18.39 9.86 -20.24
C THR A 113 -18.94 9.02 -19.10
N VAL A 114 -18.13 8.82 -18.08
CA VAL A 114 -18.55 8.25 -16.80
C VAL A 114 -18.90 9.41 -15.89
N THR A 115 -20.12 9.44 -15.35
CA THR A 115 -20.63 10.60 -14.58
C THR A 115 -20.59 10.29 -13.09
N THR A 116 -20.11 11.25 -12.30
CA THR A 116 -20.15 11.19 -10.83
C THR A 116 -21.56 10.90 -10.30
N GLY A 117 -21.66 10.18 -9.18
CA GLY A 117 -22.92 9.80 -8.56
C GLY A 117 -23.69 8.68 -9.26
N THR A 118 -23.29 8.27 -10.48
CA THR A 118 -23.93 7.14 -11.16
C THR A 118 -23.35 5.80 -10.68
N THR A 119 -24.15 4.74 -10.74
CA THR A 119 -23.73 3.35 -10.48
C THR A 119 -23.53 2.58 -11.78
N THR A 120 -23.15 3.29 -12.86
CA THR A 120 -22.96 2.68 -14.18
C THR A 120 -21.92 1.57 -14.07
N SER A 121 -22.36 0.33 -14.31
CA SER A 121 -21.51 -0.87 -14.24
C SER A 121 -20.70 -1.08 -15.52
N GLU A 122 -21.07 -0.45 -16.63
CA GLU A 122 -20.45 -0.69 -17.93
C GLU A 122 -19.60 0.51 -18.35
N ILE A 123 -18.31 0.28 -18.57
CA ILE A 123 -17.38 1.28 -19.09
C ILE A 123 -17.05 0.91 -20.52
N GLU A 124 -17.47 1.75 -21.48
CA GLU A 124 -17.12 1.56 -22.88
C GLU A 124 -15.65 1.93 -23.09
N VAL A 125 -14.88 1.06 -23.75
CA VAL A 125 -13.45 1.24 -24.00
C VAL A 125 -13.08 0.95 -25.46
N SER A 126 -11.99 1.55 -25.91
CA SER A 126 -11.32 1.21 -27.17
C SER A 126 -9.97 0.54 -26.91
N GLN A 127 -9.41 -0.04 -27.96
CA GLN A 127 -8.22 -0.89 -27.91
C GLN A 127 -6.98 -0.21 -28.46
N LYS A 128 -7.17 0.86 -29.21
CA LYS A 128 -6.09 1.63 -29.81
C LYS A 128 -6.03 2.98 -29.10
N GLY A 129 -4.84 3.56 -28.93
CA GLY A 129 -4.66 4.95 -28.52
C GLY A 129 -4.75 5.92 -29.72
N GLY A 130 -5.28 7.14 -29.55
CA GLY A 130 -5.46 8.13 -30.62
C GLY A 130 -6.82 8.87 -30.63
N ALA A 131 -7.07 9.71 -31.63
CA ALA A 131 -8.37 10.37 -31.85
C ALA A 131 -9.30 9.47 -32.69
N GLY A 132 -10.63 9.55 -32.47
CA GLY A 132 -11.64 8.79 -33.25
C GLY A 132 -11.77 7.30 -32.91
N LEU A 133 -11.15 6.86 -31.83
CA LEU A 133 -10.98 5.44 -31.46
C LEU A 133 -12.25 4.64 -31.19
N CYS A 134 -13.29 5.33 -30.76
CA CYS A 134 -14.56 4.71 -30.38
C CYS A 134 -15.53 4.63 -31.57
N ASN A 135 -15.08 5.12 -32.74
CA ASN A 135 -15.87 5.20 -33.96
C ASN A 135 -15.20 4.50 -35.16
N ALA A 136 -14.14 3.73 -34.92
CA ALA A 136 -13.58 2.89 -35.98
C ALA A 136 -14.57 1.73 -36.24
N SER A 137 -14.91 1.51 -37.51
CA SER A 137 -15.59 0.29 -37.98
C SER A 137 -14.51 -0.70 -38.44
N PHE A 138 -14.40 -1.89 -37.84
CA PHE A 138 -13.53 -2.96 -38.36
C PHE A 138 -14.39 -3.91 -39.19
N SER A 139 -13.83 -4.37 -40.31
CA SER A 139 -14.55 -5.07 -41.36
C SER A 139 -14.90 -6.54 -41.06
N SER A 140 -14.71 -7.03 -39.84
CA SER A 140 -15.21 -8.34 -39.45
C SER A 140 -15.18 -8.54 -37.93
N PRO A 141 -16.31 -8.86 -37.27
CA PRO A 141 -16.33 -9.37 -35.92
C PRO A 141 -15.89 -10.84 -35.94
N THR A 142 -14.60 -11.12 -36.15
CA THR A 142 -14.10 -12.44 -35.78
C THR A 142 -14.16 -12.53 -34.25
N ALA A 143 -14.70 -13.63 -33.71
CA ALA A 143 -15.01 -13.85 -32.29
C ALA A 143 -13.81 -13.78 -31.32
N THR A 144 -12.64 -13.35 -31.78
CA THR A 144 -11.42 -13.24 -31.00
C THR A 144 -11.35 -11.86 -30.39
N LEU A 145 -11.37 -11.81 -29.05
CA LEU A 145 -11.04 -10.61 -28.29
C LEU A 145 -9.66 -10.09 -28.75
N PRO A 146 -9.49 -8.78 -28.93
CA PRO A 146 -8.21 -8.22 -29.34
C PRO A 146 -7.15 -8.31 -28.24
N ILE A 147 -5.88 -8.29 -28.65
CA ILE A 147 -4.72 -8.66 -27.83
C ILE A 147 -4.72 -7.93 -26.47
N THR A 148 -4.90 -6.62 -26.48
CA THR A 148 -4.92 -5.78 -25.26
C THR A 148 -6.01 -6.22 -24.29
N LEU A 149 -7.20 -6.54 -24.78
CA LEU A 149 -8.31 -6.98 -23.94
C LEU A 149 -8.14 -8.43 -23.47
N ASN A 150 -7.53 -9.29 -24.29
CA ASN A 150 -7.09 -10.62 -23.85
C ASN A 150 -6.08 -10.52 -22.71
N GLN A 151 -5.10 -9.62 -22.77
CA GLN A 151 -4.13 -9.46 -21.66
C GLN A 151 -4.82 -9.00 -20.37
N TRP A 152 -5.82 -8.13 -20.47
CA TRP A 152 -6.67 -7.73 -19.33
C TRP A 152 -7.46 -8.92 -18.76
N LYS A 153 -8.07 -9.71 -19.65
CA LYS A 153 -8.77 -10.96 -19.30
C LYS A 153 -7.83 -11.96 -18.63
N ASP A 154 -6.69 -12.26 -19.24
CA ASP A 154 -5.69 -13.21 -18.75
C ASP A 154 -5.16 -12.78 -17.38
N SER A 155 -4.87 -11.48 -17.20
CA SER A 155 -4.45 -10.94 -15.90
C SER A 155 -5.52 -11.09 -14.82
N ARG A 156 -6.80 -11.04 -15.18
CA ARG A 156 -7.93 -11.25 -14.28
C ARG A 156 -8.09 -12.73 -13.94
N CYS A 157 -8.09 -13.60 -14.94
CA CYS A 157 -8.28 -15.04 -14.75
C CYS A 157 -7.11 -15.70 -14.03
N ALA A 158 -5.88 -15.17 -14.15
CA ALA A 158 -4.74 -15.66 -13.39
C ALA A 158 -4.88 -15.50 -11.86
N LYS A 159 -5.91 -14.81 -11.35
CA LYS A 159 -6.08 -14.56 -9.91
C LYS A 159 -6.60 -15.76 -9.12
N ASP A 160 -7.39 -16.64 -9.71
CA ASP A 160 -7.88 -17.84 -9.04
C ASP A 160 -6.91 -19.04 -9.15
N GLY A 161 -5.83 -18.88 -9.90
CA GLY A 161 -4.83 -19.93 -10.12
C GLY A 161 -5.28 -21.03 -11.09
N THR A 162 -6.41 -20.86 -11.76
CA THR A 162 -6.92 -21.79 -12.77
C THR A 162 -6.48 -21.35 -14.18
N SER A 163 -6.34 -22.31 -15.09
CA SER A 163 -5.84 -22.06 -16.45
C SER A 163 -6.90 -21.55 -17.42
N ALA A 164 -8.17 -21.55 -17.02
CA ALA A 164 -9.29 -21.15 -17.86
C ALA A 164 -10.15 -20.12 -17.12
N CYS A 165 -10.55 -19.06 -17.80
CA CYS A 165 -11.57 -18.15 -17.29
C CYS A 165 -12.91 -18.90 -17.19
N ALA A 166 -13.29 -19.29 -15.97
CA ALA A 166 -14.57 -19.87 -15.61
C ALA A 166 -15.74 -18.93 -15.93
N ARG A 167 -15.52 -17.60 -15.93
CA ARG A 167 -16.52 -16.63 -16.44
C ARG A 167 -16.54 -16.65 -17.97
N ALA A 168 -17.24 -17.63 -18.53
CA ALA A 168 -17.74 -17.53 -19.89
C ALA A 168 -18.73 -16.35 -20.00
N ILE A 169 -18.69 -15.64 -21.12
CA ILE A 169 -19.62 -14.56 -21.46
C ILE A 169 -21.03 -15.16 -21.62
N ASP A 170 -21.71 -15.47 -20.52
CA ASP A 170 -23.15 -15.76 -20.56
C ASP A 170 -23.90 -14.44 -20.39
N VAL A 171 -23.90 -13.66 -21.47
CA VAL A 171 -24.63 -12.38 -21.61
C VAL A 171 -26.11 -12.52 -21.24
N ASN A 172 -26.67 -13.74 -21.29
CA ASN A 172 -28.07 -14.01 -20.97
C ASN A 172 -28.32 -14.27 -19.47
N ARG A 173 -27.27 -14.40 -18.65
CA ARG A 173 -27.37 -14.65 -17.19
C ARG A 173 -27.06 -13.42 -16.34
N ALA A 174 -27.06 -12.23 -16.95
CA ALA A 174 -26.76 -10.94 -16.31
C ALA A 174 -27.74 -10.52 -15.20
N THR A 175 -28.83 -11.27 -14.96
CA THR A 175 -29.90 -10.87 -14.04
C THR A 175 -29.72 -11.27 -12.58
N VAL A 176 -28.75 -12.11 -12.18
CA VAL A 176 -28.60 -12.47 -10.76
C VAL A 176 -27.15 -12.69 -10.35
N SER A 177 -26.66 -11.78 -9.51
CA SER A 177 -25.36 -11.81 -8.79
C SER A 177 -24.09 -11.92 -9.64
N ASN A 178 -23.93 -11.03 -10.61
CA ASN A 178 -22.66 -10.76 -11.29
C ASN A 178 -21.65 -10.01 -10.39
N ARG A 179 -21.53 -10.46 -9.14
CA ARG A 179 -20.65 -9.88 -8.13
C ARG A 179 -19.38 -10.72 -8.09
N CYS A 180 -18.27 -10.14 -7.63
CA CYS A 180 -17.11 -10.90 -7.18
C CYS A 180 -17.41 -11.55 -5.83
N VAL A 181 -18.55 -12.23 -5.72
CA VAL A 181 -18.88 -12.99 -4.55
C VAL A 181 -18.12 -14.28 -4.75
N GLU A 182 -17.18 -14.56 -3.85
CA GLU A 182 -16.71 -15.93 -3.67
C GLU A 182 -17.97 -16.80 -3.64
N GLU A 183 -18.17 -17.62 -4.68
CA GLU A 183 -19.20 -18.65 -4.59
C GLU A 183 -18.98 -19.41 -3.28
N LYS A 184 -20.01 -20.06 -2.76
CA LYS A 184 -19.95 -20.70 -1.43
C LYS A 184 -18.77 -21.70 -1.25
N ASP A 185 -18.13 -22.08 -2.37
CA ASP A 185 -16.97 -22.96 -2.47
C ASP A 185 -15.63 -22.22 -2.72
N GLY A 186 -15.61 -20.88 -2.78
CA GLY A 186 -14.42 -20.03 -2.88
C GLY A 186 -13.74 -19.99 -4.25
N THR A 187 -14.40 -20.48 -5.30
CA THR A 187 -13.75 -20.81 -6.58
C THR A 187 -13.70 -19.71 -7.63
N ASP A 188 -14.55 -18.67 -7.55
CA ASP A 188 -14.53 -17.58 -8.53
C ASP A 188 -13.87 -16.31 -7.95
N LYS A 189 -12.54 -16.25 -8.06
CA LYS A 189 -11.72 -15.08 -7.69
C LYS A 189 -11.32 -14.25 -8.92
N GLU A 190 -12.06 -14.35 -10.02
CA GLU A 190 -11.71 -13.69 -11.27
C GLU A 190 -12.08 -12.21 -11.30
N CYS A 191 -11.71 -11.48 -10.26
CA CYS A 191 -11.89 -10.06 -10.17
C CYS A 191 -10.59 -9.38 -9.80
N VAL A 192 -10.35 -8.24 -10.43
CA VAL A 192 -9.15 -7.44 -10.16
C VAL A 192 -9.53 -6.00 -9.97
N TRP A 193 -8.74 -5.31 -9.16
CA TRP A 193 -8.83 -3.87 -9.05
C TRP A 193 -8.29 -3.24 -10.32
N ALA A 194 -9.15 -2.47 -10.98
CA ALA A 194 -8.79 -1.59 -12.06
C ALA A 194 -8.87 -0.14 -11.59
N TYR A 195 -8.19 0.76 -12.28
CA TYR A 195 -8.11 2.17 -11.97
C TYR A 195 -8.49 2.97 -13.21
N ILE A 196 -9.49 3.83 -13.09
CA ILE A 196 -9.81 4.82 -14.12
C ILE A 196 -9.10 6.12 -13.77
N TYR A 197 -8.44 6.72 -14.76
CA TYR A 197 -7.68 7.95 -14.58
C TYR A 197 -8.03 8.97 -15.65
N ASP A 198 -8.31 10.20 -15.21
CA ASP A 198 -8.44 11.37 -16.06
C ASP A 198 -7.13 12.20 -16.00
N PRO A 199 -6.34 12.20 -17.09
CA PRO A 199 -5.10 12.95 -17.17
C PRO A 199 -5.30 14.47 -17.22
N ASP A 200 -6.50 14.97 -17.53
CA ASP A 200 -6.76 16.42 -17.59
C ASP A 200 -6.98 16.99 -16.18
N THR A 201 -7.63 16.21 -15.30
CA THR A 201 -7.90 16.61 -13.91
C THR A 201 -6.93 16.01 -12.89
N ASN A 202 -6.04 15.12 -13.32
CA ASN A 202 -5.16 14.29 -12.48
C ASN A 202 -5.93 13.52 -11.39
N ARG A 203 -7.16 13.10 -11.69
CA ARG A 203 -8.03 12.36 -10.77
C ARG A 203 -8.23 10.95 -11.26
N GLY A 204 -8.30 10.02 -10.32
CA GLY A 204 -8.69 8.66 -10.61
C GLY A 204 -9.31 7.99 -9.41
N GLU A 205 -9.93 6.84 -9.66
CA GLU A 205 -10.50 6.02 -8.60
C GLU A 205 -10.41 4.53 -8.97
N PHE A 206 -10.24 3.71 -7.94
CA PHE A 206 -10.27 2.26 -8.07
C PHE A 206 -11.71 1.76 -8.19
N PHE A 207 -11.89 0.74 -9.01
CA PHE A 207 -13.12 -0.02 -9.11
C PHE A 207 -12.81 -1.49 -9.29
N LEU A 208 -13.76 -2.35 -8.93
CA LEU A 208 -13.62 -3.79 -9.09
C LEU A 208 -14.04 -4.19 -10.51
N TYR A 209 -13.09 -4.66 -11.31
CA TYR A 209 -13.29 -5.17 -12.67
C TYR A 209 -13.60 -6.67 -12.65
N GLY A 210 -14.75 -7.05 -13.20
CA GLY A 210 -15.26 -8.42 -13.16
C GLY A 210 -15.19 -9.19 -14.47
N PHE A 211 -15.46 -8.57 -15.62
CA PHE A 211 -15.43 -9.23 -16.94
C PHE A 211 -15.58 -8.22 -18.09
N GLU A 212 -15.30 -8.70 -19.30
CA GLU A 212 -15.37 -7.97 -20.55
C GLU A 212 -16.47 -8.52 -21.49
N SER A 213 -17.15 -7.65 -22.24
CA SER A 213 -18.11 -8.05 -23.27
C SER A 213 -17.97 -7.20 -24.55
N PRO A 214 -18.31 -7.74 -25.73
CA PRO A 214 -18.49 -6.90 -26.91
C PRO A 214 -19.65 -5.91 -26.68
N LYS A 215 -19.61 -4.76 -27.37
CA LYS A 215 -20.77 -3.87 -27.45
C LYS A 215 -21.75 -4.45 -28.46
N ASP A 216 -22.75 -5.17 -27.95
CA ASP A 216 -23.84 -5.70 -28.78
C ASP A 216 -24.79 -4.55 -29.16
N THR A 217 -24.57 -3.95 -30.34
CA THR A 217 -25.58 -3.12 -30.99
C THR A 217 -26.01 -3.80 -32.29
N PRO A 218 -27.29 -4.21 -32.42
CA PRO A 218 -27.81 -4.96 -33.58
C PRO A 218 -27.51 -4.32 -34.95
N ASP A 219 -27.36 -2.98 -34.99
CA ASP A 219 -27.38 -2.23 -36.25
C ASP A 219 -26.02 -1.62 -36.65
N THR A 220 -24.99 -1.72 -35.80
CA THR A 220 -23.64 -1.22 -36.12
C THR A 220 -22.58 -2.07 -35.41
N PRO A 221 -21.73 -2.82 -36.13
CA PRO A 221 -20.56 -3.45 -35.51
C PRO A 221 -19.60 -2.35 -35.05
N THR A 222 -19.70 -1.98 -33.77
CA THR A 222 -18.76 -1.05 -33.14
C THR A 222 -17.65 -1.85 -32.48
N ASN A 223 -16.39 -1.42 -32.66
CA ASN A 223 -15.22 -2.02 -32.00
C ASN A 223 -15.06 -1.64 -30.53
N ALA A 224 -16.15 -1.21 -29.92
CA ALA A 224 -16.19 -0.88 -28.53
C ALA A 224 -16.42 -2.16 -27.73
N TYR A 225 -15.68 -2.27 -26.65
CA TYR A 225 -15.87 -3.31 -25.66
C TYR A 225 -16.36 -2.65 -24.38
N ARG A 226 -17.03 -3.43 -23.54
CA ARG A 226 -17.45 -3.00 -22.23
C ARG A 226 -16.61 -3.72 -21.20
N VAL A 227 -16.02 -2.94 -20.31
CA VAL A 227 -15.42 -3.41 -19.06
C VAL A 227 -16.49 -3.28 -17.99
N HIS A 228 -16.80 -4.38 -17.33
CA HIS A 228 -17.86 -4.43 -16.32
C HIS A 228 -17.30 -4.28 -14.91
N ARG A 229 -17.83 -3.28 -14.22
CA ARG A 229 -17.61 -2.96 -12.81
C ARG A 229 -18.66 -3.66 -11.94
N VAL A 230 -18.22 -4.22 -10.81
CA VAL A 230 -19.03 -5.15 -10.01
C VAL A 230 -19.05 -4.85 -8.50
N ASP A 231 -18.43 -3.75 -8.06
CA ASP A 231 -18.48 -3.26 -6.67
C ASP A 231 -19.83 -2.57 -6.30
N GLY A 232 -20.59 -2.11 -7.30
CA GLY A 232 -21.88 -1.45 -7.14
C GLY A 232 -21.81 -0.08 -6.47
N GLU A 233 -20.62 0.52 -6.35
CA GLU A 233 -20.45 1.85 -5.75
C GLU A 233 -20.73 2.96 -6.77
N ALA A 234 -21.18 4.13 -6.30
CA ALA A 234 -21.30 5.29 -7.17
C ALA A 234 -19.91 5.83 -7.56
N TRP A 235 -19.76 6.29 -8.80
CA TRP A 235 -18.54 6.98 -9.25
C TRP A 235 -18.32 8.27 -8.43
N LYS A 236 -17.13 8.45 -7.86
CA LYS A 236 -16.78 9.65 -7.09
C LYS A 236 -16.50 10.82 -8.02
N ASN A 237 -15.90 10.57 -9.18
CA ASN A 237 -15.53 11.60 -10.15
C ASN A 237 -16.31 11.45 -11.47
N THR A 238 -16.31 12.53 -12.25
CA THR A 238 -16.75 12.50 -13.65
C THR A 238 -15.50 12.35 -14.52
N TYR A 239 -15.54 11.41 -15.47
CA TYR A 239 -14.49 11.13 -16.44
C TYR A 239 -15.03 11.49 -17.82
N PRO A 240 -14.81 12.74 -18.28
CA PRO A 240 -15.39 13.22 -19.53
C PRO A 240 -14.78 12.52 -20.73
N TYR A 241 -15.63 12.03 -21.62
CA TYR A 241 -15.26 11.60 -22.96
C TYR A 241 -15.64 12.68 -23.97
N GLY A 242 -14.80 12.92 -24.97
CA GLY A 242 -15.23 13.64 -26.18
C GLY A 242 -15.09 15.15 -26.17
N VAL A 243 -14.35 15.76 -25.23
CA VAL A 243 -13.85 17.12 -25.46
C VAL A 243 -12.56 16.99 -26.25
N LEU A 244 -12.69 16.76 -27.57
CA LEU A 244 -11.59 16.90 -28.52
C LEU A 244 -11.16 18.38 -28.54
N SER A 245 -10.46 18.83 -27.50
CA SER A 245 -9.59 19.99 -27.62
C SER A 245 -8.63 19.68 -28.77
N SER A 246 -8.57 20.55 -29.77
CA SER A 246 -7.75 20.34 -30.98
C SER A 246 -6.24 20.22 -30.69
N THR A 247 -5.80 20.40 -29.44
CA THR A 247 -4.39 20.45 -29.08
C THR A 247 -3.86 19.23 -28.31
N ASN A 248 -4.69 18.47 -27.58
CA ASN A 248 -4.35 17.15 -26.99
C ASN A 248 -5.51 16.65 -26.10
N PRO A 249 -6.54 15.99 -26.64
CA PRO A 249 -7.58 15.39 -25.82
C PRO A 249 -7.10 14.03 -25.32
N THR A 250 -6.65 13.98 -24.07
CA THR A 250 -6.29 12.72 -23.43
C THR A 250 -7.53 12.13 -22.77
N ASN A 251 -8.23 11.24 -23.49
CA ASN A 251 -9.38 10.53 -22.94
C ASN A 251 -9.00 9.85 -21.60
N PRO A 252 -9.95 9.75 -20.66
CA PRO A 252 -9.77 8.94 -19.47
C PRO A 252 -9.32 7.53 -19.86
N THR A 253 -8.45 6.94 -19.06
CA THR A 253 -7.81 5.66 -19.40
C THR A 253 -7.94 4.71 -18.23
N LEU A 254 -8.25 3.45 -18.53
CA LEU A 254 -8.28 2.37 -17.56
C LEU A 254 -6.91 1.68 -17.49
N TYR A 255 -6.53 1.29 -16.28
CA TYR A 255 -5.32 0.54 -15.97
C TYR A 255 -5.64 -0.62 -15.03
N ILE A 256 -4.94 -1.74 -15.15
CA ILE A 256 -4.81 -2.70 -14.05
C ILE A 256 -3.50 -2.36 -13.34
N LEU A 257 -3.63 -1.74 -12.17
CA LEU A 257 -2.50 -1.27 -11.39
C LEU A 257 -2.64 -1.68 -9.94
N GLU A 258 -1.50 -1.76 -9.26
CA GLU A 258 -1.43 -1.97 -7.83
C GLU A 258 -1.00 -0.66 -7.16
N GLN A 259 -1.78 -0.20 -6.18
CA GLN A 259 -1.42 0.92 -5.33
C GLN A 259 -1.09 0.43 -3.92
N ARG A 260 0.05 0.90 -3.40
CA ARG A 260 0.49 0.70 -2.02
C ARG A 260 0.50 2.04 -1.30
N ARG A 261 -0.34 2.19 -0.29
CA ARG A 261 -0.42 3.39 0.56
C ARG A 261 0.08 3.07 1.96
N TYR A 262 1.19 3.68 2.35
CA TYR A 262 1.71 3.63 3.71
C TYR A 262 1.22 4.83 4.49
N ARG A 263 0.73 4.57 5.70
CA ARG A 263 0.35 5.62 6.66
C ARG A 263 0.68 5.18 8.07
N LEU A 264 0.95 6.14 8.95
CA LEU A 264 1.05 5.89 10.38
C LEU A 264 -0.29 6.16 11.04
N LYS A 265 -0.89 5.16 11.67
CA LYS A 265 -2.14 5.29 12.42
C LYS A 265 -2.00 4.58 13.78
N ASP A 266 -2.38 5.26 14.86
CA ASP A 266 -2.34 4.70 16.22
C ASP A 266 -0.97 4.08 16.58
N ASN A 267 0.11 4.76 16.19
CA ASN A 267 1.51 4.33 16.35
C ASN A 267 1.88 3.03 15.60
N VAL A 268 1.12 2.68 14.56
CA VAL A 268 1.34 1.52 13.70
C VAL A 268 1.49 1.99 12.26
N LEU A 269 2.61 1.63 11.62
CA LEU A 269 2.75 1.78 10.17
C LEU A 269 1.85 0.73 9.50
N GLU A 270 0.85 1.20 8.77
CA GLU A 270 -0.09 0.39 8.03
C GLU A 270 0.23 0.47 6.53
N LEU A 271 0.04 -0.65 5.82
CA LEU A 271 0.01 -0.72 4.36
C LEU A 271 -1.43 -0.99 3.90
N ILE A 272 -1.95 -0.11 3.06
CA ILE A 272 -3.25 -0.25 2.40
C ILE A 272 -2.98 -0.57 0.92
N LEU A 273 -3.61 -1.63 0.42
CA LEU A 273 -3.53 -2.03 -0.98
C LEU A 273 -4.78 -1.56 -1.73
N ASN A 274 -4.60 -0.97 -2.92
CA ASN A 274 -5.68 -0.59 -3.86
C ASN A 274 -6.85 0.21 -3.25
N GLU A 275 -6.56 1.08 -2.27
CA GLU A 275 -7.59 1.85 -1.55
C GLU A 275 -8.69 1.00 -0.90
N GLN A 276 -8.37 -0.25 -0.53
CA GLN A 276 -9.22 -1.12 0.26
C GLN A 276 -9.35 -0.55 1.68
N ILE A 277 -10.17 0.49 1.80
CA ILE A 277 -10.75 0.95 3.06
C ILE A 277 -12.24 0.70 2.88
N PRO A 278 -12.86 -0.22 3.66
CA PRO A 278 -14.27 -0.48 3.53
C PRO A 278 -15.04 0.83 3.70
N PRO A 279 -15.99 1.15 2.81
CA PRO A 279 -16.86 2.30 3.02
C PRO A 279 -17.56 2.13 4.37
N PRO A 280 -17.70 3.19 5.18
CA PRO A 280 -18.16 3.09 6.57
C PRO A 280 -19.59 2.52 6.72
N SER A 281 -20.33 2.35 5.62
CA SER A 281 -21.73 1.92 5.59
C SER A 281 -21.96 0.48 5.12
N LYS A 282 -20.94 -0.28 4.71
CA LYS A 282 -21.13 -1.68 4.27
C LYS A 282 -20.49 -2.66 5.25
N SER A 283 -21.27 -3.67 5.65
CA SER A 283 -20.80 -4.76 6.51
C SER A 283 -19.60 -5.44 5.86
N THR A 284 -18.51 -5.60 6.62
CA THR A 284 -17.28 -6.29 6.20
C THR A 284 -17.49 -7.75 5.80
N SER A 285 -18.65 -8.34 6.13
CA SER A 285 -19.01 -9.72 5.76
C SER A 285 -19.26 -9.93 4.27
N ASP A 286 -19.60 -8.88 3.52
CA ASP A 286 -20.11 -9.04 2.14
C ASP A 286 -19.04 -8.83 1.07
N PHE A 287 -17.80 -8.52 1.47
CA PHE A 287 -16.67 -8.27 0.57
C PHE A 287 -15.50 -9.19 0.94
N LEU A 288 -15.62 -10.46 0.54
CA LEU A 288 -14.59 -11.49 0.72
C LEU A 288 -13.69 -11.65 -0.52
N VAL A 289 -13.46 -10.59 -1.30
CA VAL A 289 -12.45 -10.66 -2.37
C VAL A 289 -11.08 -10.45 -1.72
N ASP A 290 -10.57 -11.55 -1.18
CA ASP A 290 -9.39 -11.67 -0.31
C ASP A 290 -9.54 -10.95 1.05
N ASN A 291 -9.12 -11.62 2.13
CA ASN A 291 -9.18 -11.18 3.54
C ASN A 291 -8.41 -9.87 3.87
N GLN A 292 -8.14 -8.99 2.91
CA GLN A 292 -7.30 -7.80 3.06
C GLN A 292 -8.08 -6.47 3.04
N THR A 293 -9.36 -6.47 3.42
CA THR A 293 -10.10 -5.22 3.66
C THR A 293 -9.55 -4.40 4.84
N SER A 294 -8.73 -5.01 5.69
CA SER A 294 -8.05 -4.32 6.78
C SER A 294 -6.63 -3.92 6.37
N PRO A 295 -6.20 -2.69 6.69
CA PRO A 295 -4.81 -2.28 6.51
C PRO A 295 -3.84 -3.30 7.13
N ILE A 296 -2.80 -3.67 6.40
CA ILE A 296 -1.77 -4.59 6.87
C ILE A 296 -0.89 -3.86 7.87
N ARG A 297 -0.88 -4.30 9.13
CA ARG A 297 -0.04 -3.72 10.17
C ARG A 297 1.40 -4.21 10.00
N LEU A 298 2.32 -3.30 9.66
CA LEU A 298 3.71 -3.62 9.38
C LEU A 298 4.57 -3.55 10.64
N VAL A 299 4.58 -2.38 11.28
CA VAL A 299 5.44 -2.09 12.43
C VAL A 299 4.70 -1.25 13.45
N ASN A 300 4.83 -1.60 14.73
CA ASN A 300 4.23 -0.88 15.85
C ASN A 300 5.25 0.03 16.55
N GLN A 301 4.76 0.81 17.52
CA GLN A 301 5.56 1.68 18.38
C GLN A 301 6.31 2.78 17.60
N LEU A 302 5.66 3.33 16.58
CA LEU A 302 6.20 4.46 15.83
C LEU A 302 5.52 5.75 16.26
N SER A 303 6.30 6.81 16.48
CA SER A 303 5.78 8.14 16.78
C SER A 303 5.68 9.01 15.54
N ASN A 304 6.46 8.73 14.50
CA ASN A 304 6.46 9.54 13.28
C ASN A 304 6.89 8.73 12.05
N PHE A 305 6.37 9.12 10.89
CA PHE A 305 6.72 8.60 9.57
C PHE A 305 6.72 9.81 8.62
N GLN A 306 7.89 10.21 8.13
CA GLN A 306 8.07 11.39 7.30
C GLN A 306 8.69 11.00 5.96
N VAL A 307 8.24 11.63 4.89
CA VAL A 307 8.63 11.27 3.52
C VAL A 307 9.06 12.51 2.76
N LYS A 308 10.22 12.44 2.11
CA LYS A 308 10.79 13.54 1.33
C LYS A 308 11.19 13.03 -0.05
N ALA A 309 10.66 13.60 -1.11
CA ALA A 309 11.11 13.30 -2.47
C ALA A 309 12.18 14.32 -2.90
N LEU A 310 13.26 13.83 -3.49
CA LEU A 310 14.42 14.58 -3.96
C LEU A 310 14.39 14.57 -5.49
N MET A 311 14.39 15.73 -6.14
CA MET A 311 14.34 15.85 -7.61
C MET A 311 15.74 15.92 -8.23
N GLN A 312 15.86 15.68 -9.53
CA GLN A 312 17.10 15.76 -10.30
C GLN A 312 17.53 17.21 -10.61
N SER A 313 16.58 18.13 -10.77
CA SER A 313 16.81 19.47 -11.34
C SER A 313 17.39 20.51 -10.37
N GLY A 314 17.69 20.15 -9.12
CA GLY A 314 18.34 21.07 -8.18
C GLY A 314 18.79 20.41 -6.88
N ASN A 315 19.85 20.96 -6.27
CA ASN A 315 20.34 20.55 -4.94
C ASN A 315 19.43 21.00 -3.79
N THR A 316 18.41 21.80 -4.04
CA THR A 316 17.38 22.12 -3.05
C THR A 316 16.44 20.92 -3.00
N PRO A 317 16.43 20.13 -1.91
CA PRO A 317 15.38 19.15 -1.68
C PRO A 317 14.05 19.88 -1.87
N LEU A 318 13.13 19.33 -2.66
CA LEU A 318 11.76 19.82 -2.57
C LEU A 318 11.38 19.69 -1.09
N THR A 319 11.10 20.82 -0.49
CA THR A 319 10.75 20.88 0.92
C THR A 319 9.33 20.36 1.07
N ARG A 320 8.95 20.05 2.32
CA ARG A 320 7.61 19.59 2.68
C ARG A 320 6.49 20.47 2.09
N GLU A 321 6.75 21.76 1.87
CA GLU A 321 5.80 22.74 1.33
C GLU A 321 5.61 22.64 -0.20
N ASP A 322 6.61 22.13 -0.93
CA ASP A 322 6.56 21.96 -2.39
C ASP A 322 5.69 20.75 -2.81
N PHE A 323 5.39 19.84 -1.87
CA PHE A 323 4.58 18.64 -2.09
C PHE A 323 3.08 18.84 -1.84
N ASN A 324 2.66 20.03 -1.43
CA ASN A 324 1.42 20.21 -0.67
C ASN A 324 0.10 19.88 -1.40
N ASN A 325 0.07 19.54 -2.69
CA ASN A 325 -1.12 18.98 -3.36
C ASN A 325 -0.90 18.44 -4.79
N THR A 326 0.28 18.60 -5.37
CA THR A 326 0.56 18.11 -6.72
C THR A 326 1.12 16.70 -6.64
N ALA A 327 0.50 15.77 -7.37
CA ALA A 327 1.22 14.59 -7.81
C ALA A 327 2.60 15.01 -8.34
N ILE A 328 3.62 14.16 -8.18
CA ILE A 328 4.88 14.40 -8.89
C ILE A 328 4.57 14.14 -10.37
N ASP A 329 4.13 15.20 -11.06
CA ASP A 329 3.61 15.14 -12.43
C ASP A 329 4.66 14.58 -13.40
N ASP A 330 5.94 14.79 -13.08
CA ASP A 330 7.05 14.15 -13.76
C ASP A 330 7.88 13.32 -12.77
N TRP A 331 7.32 12.18 -12.37
CA TRP A 331 8.00 11.23 -11.49
C TRP A 331 9.37 10.79 -12.06
N LYS A 332 9.64 10.97 -13.36
CA LYS A 332 10.95 10.67 -13.98
C LYS A 332 12.04 11.63 -13.52
N GLN A 333 11.69 12.81 -13.03
CA GLN A 333 12.62 13.76 -12.42
C GLN A 333 12.94 13.41 -10.96
N LEU A 334 12.33 12.37 -10.39
CA LEU A 334 12.61 11.95 -9.03
C LEU A 334 14.01 11.32 -8.97
N LYS A 335 14.92 11.96 -8.23
CA LYS A 335 16.26 11.44 -7.93
C LYS A 335 16.19 10.35 -6.87
N ALA A 336 15.46 10.59 -5.78
CA ALA A 336 15.31 9.64 -4.68
C ALA A 336 14.12 9.97 -3.77
N ILE A 337 13.69 9.00 -2.97
CA ILE A 337 12.75 9.17 -1.86
C ILE A 337 13.48 8.89 -0.57
N LYS A 338 13.53 9.87 0.33
CA LYS A 338 14.04 9.73 1.69
C LYS A 338 12.88 9.49 2.65
N ILE A 339 13.00 8.47 3.49
CA ILE A 339 12.05 8.15 4.54
C ILE A 339 12.74 8.31 5.88
N ASP A 340 12.13 9.06 6.78
CA ASP A 340 12.52 9.18 8.18
C ASP A 340 11.43 8.50 9.04
N VAL A 341 11.80 7.45 9.79
CA VAL A 341 10.88 6.74 10.71
C VAL A 341 11.38 6.92 12.14
N THR A 342 10.49 7.36 13.03
CA THR A 342 10.80 7.59 14.43
C THR A 342 10.02 6.62 15.32
N ALA A 343 10.72 5.85 16.15
CA ALA A 343 10.12 4.97 17.14
C ALA A 343 9.85 5.67 18.47
N ILE A 344 8.77 5.26 19.13
CA ILE A 344 8.49 5.59 20.52
C ILE A 344 9.55 4.92 21.38
N ASN A 345 10.16 5.71 22.26
CA ASN A 345 11.10 5.17 23.23
C ASN A 345 10.39 4.19 24.19
N PRO A 346 10.84 2.93 24.31
CA PRO A 346 10.21 1.94 25.17
C PRO A 346 10.43 2.19 26.67
N ALA A 347 11.25 3.17 27.07
CA ALA A 347 11.46 3.53 28.48
C ALA A 347 10.47 4.63 28.91
N PRO A 348 9.30 4.29 29.51
CA PRO A 348 8.18 5.21 29.73
C PRO A 348 8.48 6.37 30.69
N ASN A 349 9.53 6.25 31.51
CA ASN A 349 9.82 7.23 32.57
C ASN A 349 11.05 8.11 32.28
N SER A 350 11.65 7.99 31.09
CA SER A 350 12.83 8.77 30.74
C SER A 350 12.48 9.87 29.75
N THR A 351 12.07 11.03 30.28
CA THR A 351 11.93 12.28 29.50
C THR A 351 13.24 12.75 28.87
N LYS A 352 14.37 12.10 29.21
CA LYS A 352 15.70 12.46 28.75
C LYS A 352 16.24 11.61 27.61
N VAL A 353 15.59 10.49 27.26
CA VAL A 353 16.10 9.63 26.18
C VAL A 353 15.36 9.99 24.89
N PRO A 354 16.06 10.53 23.87
CA PRO A 354 15.44 10.95 22.63
C PRO A 354 14.83 9.76 21.89
N ASN A 355 13.76 10.02 21.14
CA ASN A 355 13.20 9.03 20.24
C ASN A 355 14.25 8.58 19.21
N LEU A 356 14.23 7.29 18.90
CA LEU A 356 15.12 6.72 17.90
C LEU A 356 14.57 7.01 16.51
N THR A 357 15.33 7.71 15.68
CA THR A 357 14.98 7.97 14.28
C THR A 357 15.95 7.24 13.36
N VAL A 358 15.43 6.50 12.40
CA VAL A 358 16.20 5.86 11.33
C VAL A 358 15.77 6.47 10.00
N SER A 359 16.76 6.85 9.20
CA SER A 359 16.55 7.42 7.88
C SER A 359 17.09 6.48 6.81
N ALA A 360 16.37 6.31 5.72
CA ALA A 360 16.85 5.64 4.53
C ALA A 360 16.48 6.42 3.27
N GLN A 361 17.29 6.27 2.23
CA GLN A 361 17.07 6.89 0.94
C GLN A 361 17.01 5.81 -0.15
N PHE A 362 15.96 5.86 -0.94
CA PHE A 362 15.65 4.88 -1.97
C PHE A 362 15.58 5.54 -3.34
N PHE A 363 15.98 4.80 -4.36
CA PHE A 363 16.01 5.24 -5.74
C PHE A 363 14.96 4.43 -6.50
N PRO A 364 13.85 5.04 -6.96
CA PRO A 364 12.87 4.35 -7.80
C PRO A 364 13.56 3.78 -9.05
N ARG A 365 13.04 2.69 -9.63
CA ARG A 365 13.71 2.02 -10.76
C ARG A 365 13.79 2.84 -12.06
N ASN A 366 13.28 4.05 -12.08
CA ASN A 366 13.12 4.80 -13.32
C ASN A 366 14.10 5.97 -13.55
N VAL A 367 15.14 6.11 -12.72
CA VAL A 367 16.01 7.30 -12.77
C VAL A 367 17.07 7.23 -13.89
N SER A 368 17.34 6.09 -14.53
CA SER A 368 18.48 6.01 -15.47
C SER A 368 18.52 4.89 -16.51
N SER A 369 17.42 4.17 -16.77
CA SER A 369 17.39 3.16 -17.85
C SER A 369 16.99 3.81 -19.18
N LYS A 370 17.81 4.73 -19.70
CA LYS A 370 17.84 5.09 -21.12
C LYS A 370 19.26 5.00 -21.63
#